data_AF-A0A517RFE4-F1
#
_entry.id   AF-A0A517RFE4-F1
#
_cell.length_a   1.000
_cell.length_b   1.000
_cell.length_c   1.000
_cell.angle_alpha   90.00
_cell.angle_beta   90.00
_cell.angle_gamma   90.00
#
_symmetry.space_group_name_H-M   'P 1'
#
loop_
_entity.id
_entity.type
_entity.pdbx_description
1 polymer ?
#
loop_
_entity_poly.entity_id
_entity_poly.type
_entity_poly.pdbx_seq_one_letter_code
_entity_poly.pdbx_strand_id
1 'polypeptide(L)'
;MITKTALIKYCSPRLYSTKSCLFLGLLVLSCVGCSGTKDDPRGERLSVSGLVYYDGDPITSARILFISDTPEGKVKSAGIVQQGIYQIPEEGGPVPGKARVEIYSTIPEMEEMTQLQAEAKKAGKPFVDPSDVKIPASYNKNSKLTAEITKDGKNTFDFKIESK
;
A
#
# COMPACT_ATOMS: atom_id res chain seq x y z
N MET A 1 53.12 51.32 18.03
CA MET A 1 51.70 51.67 18.22
C MET A 1 51.16 52.24 16.91
N ILE A 2 50.11 51.61 16.35
CA ILE A 2 48.98 52.25 15.64
C ILE A 2 49.42 52.98 14.33
N THR A 3 49.11 52.58 13.10
CA THR A 3 47.83 52.11 12.53
C THR A 3 47.95 51.91 11.00
N LYS A 4 47.10 51.01 10.47
CA LYS A 4 46.34 51.08 9.19
C LYS A 4 47.15 51.07 7.89
N THR A 5 47.09 50.02 7.08
CA THR A 5 45.94 49.49 6.31
C THR A 5 45.29 50.53 5.40
N ALA A 6 45.67 50.49 4.12
CA ALA A 6 44.78 50.43 2.95
C ALA A 6 45.55 50.90 1.72
N LEU A 7 45.81 49.98 0.77
CA LEU A 7 46.00 50.37 -0.63
C LEU A 7 45.05 49.53 -1.47
N ILE A 8 43.94 50.16 -1.82
CA ILE A 8 43.14 49.83 -2.99
C ILE A 8 44.03 50.11 -4.20
N LYS A 9 44.41 49.07 -4.93
CA LYS A 9 45.05 49.17 -6.23
C LYS A 9 44.17 48.47 -7.26
N TYR A 10 43.19 49.21 -7.77
CA TYR A 10 42.67 48.93 -9.10
C TYR A 10 43.65 49.55 -10.11
N CYS A 11 44.46 48.70 -10.71
CA CYS A 11 45.22 49.02 -11.91
C CYS A 11 44.79 48.01 -12.98
N SER A 12 44.12 48.53 -14.01
CA SER A 12 43.82 47.93 -15.32
C SER A 12 45.08 47.40 -16.02
N PRO A 13 45.04 47.03 -17.32
CA PRO A 13 44.15 46.14 -18.06
C PRO A 13 44.98 44.98 -18.68
N ARG A 14 44.35 43.87 -19.08
CA ARG A 14 44.97 43.02 -20.13
C ARG A 14 43.91 42.24 -20.89
N LEU A 15 43.52 42.82 -22.02
CA LEU A 15 42.88 42.13 -23.13
C LEU A 15 43.81 41.03 -23.64
N TYR A 16 43.35 39.78 -23.62
CA TYR A 16 43.74 38.67 -24.50
C TYR A 16 42.52 37.72 -24.50
N SER A 17 41.59 37.83 -25.45
CA SER A 17 41.65 37.15 -26.75
C SER A 17 42.13 35.71 -26.63
N THR A 18 41.18 34.77 -26.53
CA THR A 18 41.09 33.57 -27.38
C THR A 18 39.74 32.88 -27.17
N LYS A 19 39.14 32.51 -28.30
CA LYS A 19 37.87 31.81 -28.39
C LYS A 19 38.03 30.42 -27.80
N SER A 20 37.14 30.01 -26.89
CA SER A 20 36.95 28.59 -26.57
C SER A 20 35.46 28.29 -26.61
N CYS A 21 35.08 27.65 -27.70
CA CYS A 21 33.83 26.92 -27.83
C CYS A 21 33.70 25.95 -26.66
N LEU A 22 32.59 25.98 -25.94
CA LEU A 22 31.81 24.78 -25.70
C LEU A 22 30.40 25.18 -25.26
N PHE A 23 29.49 25.13 -26.23
CA PHE A 23 28.07 24.99 -26.02
C PHE A 23 27.83 23.77 -25.10
N LEU A 24 27.31 24.00 -23.90
CA LEU A 24 26.78 22.93 -23.04
C LEU A 24 25.38 23.32 -22.55
N GLY A 25 24.46 23.37 -23.51
CA GLY A 25 23.04 23.55 -23.27
C GLY A 25 22.28 22.50 -24.05
N LEU A 26 21.98 21.36 -23.43
CA LEU A 26 20.77 20.57 -23.70
C LEU A 26 20.58 19.50 -22.61
N LEU A 27 20.01 19.91 -21.48
CA LEU A 27 19.40 19.01 -20.52
C LEU A 27 17.99 18.69 -21.05
N VAL A 28 17.86 17.67 -21.90
CA VAL A 28 16.55 17.15 -22.33
C VAL A 28 16.27 15.83 -21.62
N LEU A 29 15.33 15.99 -20.71
CA LEU A 29 14.62 15.05 -19.89
C LEU A 29 13.85 14.05 -20.77
N SER A 30 14.29 12.79 -20.77
CA SER A 30 13.54 11.67 -21.37
C SER A 30 13.28 10.61 -20.31
N CYS A 31 12.56 10.97 -19.26
CA CYS A 31 11.87 9.99 -18.41
C CYS A 31 10.62 9.54 -19.17
N VAL A 32 10.78 8.66 -20.16
CA VAL A 32 9.66 7.84 -20.63
C VAL A 32 9.26 6.91 -19.49
N GLY A 33 8.27 7.36 -18.73
CA GLY A 33 7.61 6.59 -17.69
C GLY A 33 7.02 5.33 -18.31
N CYS A 34 7.51 4.18 -17.86
CA CYS A 34 6.94 2.89 -18.14
C CYS A 34 5.67 2.74 -17.27
N SER A 35 4.50 3.17 -17.76
CA SER A 35 3.22 2.81 -17.11
C SER A 35 2.83 1.41 -17.59
N GLY A 36 3.45 0.41 -16.98
CA GLY A 36 3.20 -1.00 -17.23
C GLY A 36 1.92 -1.51 -16.59
N THR A 37 0.76 -0.89 -16.83
CA THR A 37 -0.52 -1.57 -16.65
C THR A 37 -0.77 -2.34 -17.94
N LYS A 38 -0.50 -3.64 -17.92
CA LYS A 38 -1.05 -4.54 -18.95
C LYS A 38 -2.56 -4.40 -18.85
N ASP A 39 -3.21 -3.99 -19.93
CA ASP A 39 -4.68 -3.94 -20.00
C ASP A 39 -5.22 -5.34 -19.64
N ASP A 40 -5.83 -5.48 -18.47
CA ASP A 40 -6.56 -6.68 -18.10
C ASP A 40 -7.91 -6.61 -18.81
N PRO A 41 -8.23 -7.54 -19.74
CA PRO A 41 -9.49 -7.51 -20.47
C PRO A 41 -10.72 -7.63 -19.55
N ARG A 42 -10.54 -8.04 -18.29
CA ARG A 42 -11.59 -8.15 -17.27
C ARG A 42 -11.89 -6.83 -16.57
N GLY A 43 -11.10 -5.77 -16.83
CA GLY A 43 -11.35 -4.42 -16.34
C GLY A 43 -10.19 -3.79 -15.58
N GLU A 44 -10.29 -2.48 -15.40
CA GLU A 44 -9.38 -1.66 -14.58
C GLU A 44 -9.36 -2.17 -13.14
N ARG A 45 -8.16 -2.23 -12.55
CA ARG A 45 -7.94 -2.71 -11.19
C ARG A 45 -7.83 -1.52 -10.25
N LEU A 46 -8.54 -1.56 -9.12
CA LEU A 46 -8.63 -0.45 -8.17
C LEU A 46 -8.07 -0.84 -6.82
N SER A 47 -7.41 0.10 -6.15
CA SER A 47 -6.95 -0.14 -4.77
C SER A 47 -8.12 -0.23 -3.79
N VAL A 48 -7.95 -1.05 -2.75
CA VAL A 48 -8.88 -1.15 -1.62
C VAL A 48 -8.11 -1.24 -0.31
N SER A 49 -8.71 -0.76 0.77
CA SER A 49 -8.11 -0.81 2.11
C SER A 49 -9.18 -0.90 3.18
N GLY A 50 -8.78 -1.15 4.43
CA GLY A 50 -9.69 -1.04 5.56
C GLY A 50 -9.23 -1.86 6.74
N LEU A 51 -10.17 -2.06 7.66
CA LEU A 51 -9.96 -2.72 8.93
C LEU A 51 -10.80 -4.00 9.04
N VAL A 52 -10.28 -5.00 9.72
CA VAL A 52 -10.98 -6.24 10.05
C VAL A 52 -10.91 -6.47 11.54
N TYR A 53 -12.09 -6.66 12.14
CA TYR A 53 -12.26 -6.95 13.54
C TYR A 53 -12.84 -8.35 13.73
N TYR A 54 -12.46 -9.02 14.81
CA TYR A 54 -12.97 -10.30 15.25
C TYR A 54 -13.41 -10.16 16.72
N ASP A 55 -14.70 -10.37 16.99
CA ASP A 55 -15.33 -10.19 18.31
C ASP A 55 -15.01 -8.83 18.97
N GLY A 56 -14.90 -7.79 18.14
CA GLY A 56 -14.63 -6.41 18.59
C GLY A 56 -13.15 -6.01 18.62
N ASP A 57 -12.22 -6.97 18.56
CA ASP A 57 -10.78 -6.71 18.55
C ASP A 57 -10.20 -6.75 17.13
N PRO A 58 -9.16 -5.95 16.78
CA PRO A 58 -8.48 -6.08 15.50
C PRO A 58 -7.93 -7.49 15.30
N ILE A 59 -8.26 -8.15 14.19
CA ILE A 59 -7.81 -9.53 13.94
C ILE A 59 -6.28 -9.59 13.76
N THR A 60 -5.60 -10.48 14.48
CA THR A 60 -4.14 -10.52 14.47
C THR A 60 -3.57 -10.84 13.08
N SER A 61 -4.09 -11.89 12.43
CA SER A 61 -3.67 -12.33 11.10
C SER A 61 -4.86 -12.95 10.35
N ALA A 62 -5.06 -12.54 9.11
CA ALA A 62 -6.03 -13.16 8.21
C ALA A 62 -5.65 -12.93 6.74
N ARG A 63 -6.34 -13.64 5.85
CA ARG A 63 -6.36 -13.36 4.42
C ARG A 63 -7.75 -12.87 4.02
N ILE A 64 -7.81 -11.74 3.34
CA ILE A 64 -9.03 -11.20 2.75
C ILE A 64 -9.04 -11.42 1.24
N LEU A 65 -10.19 -11.78 0.69
CA LEU A 65 -10.38 -12.06 -0.73
C LEU A 65 -11.61 -11.32 -1.25
N PHE A 66 -11.42 -10.46 -2.23
CA PHE A 66 -12.49 -9.82 -3.00
C PHE A 66 -12.72 -10.66 -4.27
N ILE A 67 -13.95 -11.10 -4.47
CA ILE A 67 -14.38 -11.87 -5.64
C ILE A 67 -15.41 -11.04 -6.40
N SER A 68 -14.98 -10.48 -7.52
CA SER A 68 -15.84 -9.71 -8.43
C SER A 68 -16.31 -10.61 -9.56
N ASP A 69 -17.60 -10.53 -9.89
CA ASP A 69 -18.20 -11.20 -11.04
C ASP A 69 -18.21 -10.23 -12.23
N THR A 70 -17.49 -10.57 -13.30
CA THR A 70 -17.47 -9.80 -14.57
C THR A 70 -18.05 -10.65 -15.71
N PRO A 71 -18.45 -10.03 -16.83
CA PRO A 71 -18.88 -10.78 -18.02
C PRO A 71 -17.83 -11.77 -18.54
N GLU A 72 -16.54 -11.47 -18.35
CA GLU A 72 -15.38 -12.26 -18.78
C GLU A 72 -14.93 -13.30 -17.74
N GLY A 73 -15.57 -13.33 -16.56
CA GLY A 73 -15.35 -14.33 -15.52
C GLY A 73 -15.17 -13.74 -14.12
N LYS A 74 -14.67 -14.57 -13.20
CA LYS A 74 -14.41 -14.15 -11.82
C LYS A 74 -13.04 -13.52 -11.70
N VAL A 75 -13.00 -12.33 -11.12
CA VAL A 75 -11.76 -11.65 -10.74
C VAL A 75 -11.57 -11.82 -9.24
N LYS A 76 -10.41 -12.37 -8.84
CA LYS A 76 -10.05 -12.59 -7.44
C LYS A 76 -8.88 -11.68 -7.06
N SER A 77 -9.05 -10.94 -5.98
CA SER A 77 -8.05 -10.01 -5.46
C SER A 77 -7.85 -10.28 -3.98
N ALA A 78 -6.62 -10.63 -3.59
CA ALA A 78 -6.30 -11.10 -2.25
C ALA A 78 -5.38 -10.10 -1.53
N GLY A 79 -5.62 -9.93 -0.24
CA GLY A 79 -4.76 -9.17 0.67
C GLY A 79 -4.47 -9.98 1.94
N ILE A 80 -3.38 -9.64 2.60
CA ILE A 80 -3.09 -10.09 3.96
C ILE A 80 -3.59 -9.00 4.91
N VAL A 81 -4.24 -9.44 5.98
CA VAL A 81 -4.65 -8.63 7.10
C VAL A 81 -3.64 -8.86 8.22
N GLN A 82 -3.01 -7.81 8.71
CA GLN A 82 -2.13 -7.84 9.87
C GLN A 82 -2.59 -6.81 10.88
N GLN A 83 -2.80 -7.24 12.13
CA GLN A 83 -3.27 -6.38 13.23
C GLN A 83 -4.55 -5.60 12.87
N GLY A 84 -5.44 -6.27 12.14
CA GLY A 84 -6.69 -5.74 11.64
C GLY A 84 -6.57 -4.92 10.38
N ILE A 85 -5.39 -4.55 9.91
CA ILE A 85 -5.22 -3.64 8.76
C ILE A 85 -4.98 -4.44 7.49
N TYR A 86 -5.64 -4.07 6.40
CA TYR A 86 -5.30 -4.56 5.06
C TYR A 86 -5.26 -3.45 4.02
N GLN A 87 -4.45 -3.67 2.99
CA GLN A 87 -4.40 -2.85 1.79
C GLN A 87 -4.07 -3.72 0.59
N ILE A 88 -4.82 -3.56 -0.50
CA ILE A 88 -4.55 -4.20 -1.79
C ILE A 88 -4.31 -3.07 -2.80
N PRO A 89 -3.09 -2.96 -3.37
CA PRO A 89 -2.78 -1.94 -4.37
C PRO A 89 -3.46 -2.24 -5.70
N GLU A 90 -3.53 -1.25 -6.60
CA GLU A 90 -4.17 -1.37 -7.91
C GLU A 90 -3.67 -2.58 -8.71
N GLU A 91 -2.37 -2.84 -8.74
CA GLU A 91 -1.78 -4.01 -9.44
C GLU A 91 -2.45 -5.34 -9.06
N GLY A 92 -2.89 -5.48 -7.81
CA GLY A 92 -3.57 -6.66 -7.26
C GLY A 92 -5.05 -6.46 -6.92
N GLY A 93 -5.60 -5.28 -7.17
CA GLY A 93 -6.88 -4.80 -6.64
C GLY A 93 -8.13 -5.36 -7.31
N PRO A 94 -9.32 -5.31 -6.71
CA PRO A 94 -10.56 -5.71 -7.39
C PRO A 94 -10.89 -4.81 -8.58
N VAL A 95 -11.86 -5.22 -9.38
CA VAL A 95 -12.43 -4.40 -10.46
C VAL A 95 -13.64 -3.62 -9.94
N PRO A 96 -14.05 -2.51 -10.60
CA PRO A 96 -15.24 -1.76 -10.24
C PRO A 96 -16.51 -2.65 -10.19
N GLY A 97 -17.42 -2.30 -9.29
CA GLY A 97 -18.70 -2.97 -9.07
C GLY A 97 -18.75 -3.74 -7.75
N LYS A 98 -19.80 -4.55 -7.62
CA LYS A 98 -20.05 -5.35 -6.41
C LYS A 98 -19.14 -6.58 -6.34
N ALA A 99 -18.40 -6.71 -5.24
CA ALA A 99 -17.62 -7.90 -4.93
C ALA A 99 -18.16 -8.63 -3.69
N ARG A 100 -18.11 -9.96 -3.70
CA ARG A 100 -18.23 -10.77 -2.48
C ARG A 100 -16.88 -10.77 -1.77
N VAL A 101 -16.91 -10.58 -0.46
CA VAL A 101 -15.70 -10.55 0.37
C VAL A 101 -15.63 -11.81 1.21
N GLU A 102 -14.51 -12.52 1.18
CA GLU A 102 -14.26 -13.70 2.00
C GLU A 102 -13.04 -13.44 2.88
N ILE A 103 -13.12 -13.86 4.15
CA ILE A 103 -12.03 -13.71 5.11
C ILE A 103 -11.69 -15.08 5.67
N TYR A 104 -10.40 -15.42 5.64
CA TYR A 104 -9.86 -16.70 6.11
C TYR A 104 -8.82 -16.43 7.18
N SER A 105 -8.83 -17.22 8.26
CA SER A 105 -7.75 -17.16 9.24
C SER A 105 -6.46 -17.65 8.59
N THR A 106 -5.35 -16.99 8.90
CA THR A 106 -4.00 -17.42 8.51
C THR A 106 -3.22 -17.71 9.78
N ILE A 107 -2.53 -18.84 9.80
CA ILE A 107 -1.58 -19.16 10.86
C ILE A 107 -0.26 -18.50 10.47
N PRO A 108 0.20 -17.46 11.17
CA PRO A 108 1.48 -16.83 10.86
C PRO A 108 2.64 -17.75 11.23
N GLU A 109 3.79 -17.51 10.62
CA GLU A 109 5.00 -18.31 10.90
C GLU A 109 5.52 -18.05 12.32
N MET A 110 6.38 -18.95 12.83
CA MET A 110 6.89 -18.90 14.21
C MET A 110 7.58 -17.58 14.57
N GLU A 111 8.33 -16.99 13.62
CA GLU A 111 9.00 -15.71 13.81
C GLU A 111 8.00 -14.57 13.95
N GLU A 112 6.98 -14.53 13.07
CA GLU A 112 5.90 -13.54 13.09
C GLU A 112 5.05 -13.68 14.36
N MET A 113 4.74 -14.91 14.78
CA MET A 113 4.10 -15.21 16.07
C MET A 113 4.86 -14.63 17.27
N THR A 114 6.19 -14.70 17.24
CA THR A 114 7.04 -14.16 18.32
C THR A 114 6.99 -12.63 18.34
N GLN A 115 7.00 -11.99 17.16
CA GLN A 115 6.88 -10.55 17.03
C GLN A 115 5.52 -10.05 17.53
N LEU A 116 4.43 -10.69 17.10
CA LEU A 116 3.06 -10.35 17.53
C LEU A 116 2.88 -10.48 19.05
N GLN A 117 3.46 -11.51 19.67
CA GLN A 117 3.48 -11.67 21.13
C GLN A 117 4.24 -10.54 21.82
N ALA A 118 5.42 -10.17 21.31
CA ALA A 118 6.22 -9.09 21.85
C ALA A 118 5.49 -7.74 21.77
N GLU A 119 4.80 -7.49 20.66
CA GLU A 119 3.99 -6.30 20.45
C GLU A 119 2.76 -6.25 21.37
N ALA A 120 2.03 -7.35 21.51
CA ALA A 120 0.90 -7.44 22.45
C ALA A 120 1.36 -7.17 23.89
N LYS A 121 2.49 -7.76 24.30
CA LYS A 121 3.11 -7.52 25.61
C LYS A 121 3.51 -6.05 25.80
N LYS A 122 4.14 -5.44 24.78
CA LYS A 122 4.52 -4.02 24.80
C LYS A 122 3.30 -3.10 24.88
N ALA A 123 2.20 -3.47 24.24
CA ALA A 123 0.94 -2.74 24.26
C ALA A 123 0.10 -3.01 25.53
N GLY A 124 0.52 -3.93 26.41
CA GLY A 124 -0.24 -4.33 27.60
C GLY A 124 -1.56 -5.03 27.28
N LYS A 125 -1.68 -5.64 26.09
CA LYS A 125 -2.88 -6.36 25.64
C LYS A 125 -2.68 -7.87 25.79
N PRO A 126 -3.75 -8.64 26.06
CA PRO A 126 -3.67 -10.09 26.00
C PRO A 126 -3.28 -10.52 24.58
N PHE A 127 -2.34 -11.46 24.48
CA PHE A 127 -2.02 -12.08 23.20
C PHE A 127 -3.09 -13.11 22.85
N VAL A 128 -3.66 -13.01 21.66
CA VAL A 128 -4.59 -14.00 21.10
C VAL A 128 -3.84 -14.78 20.02
N ASP A 129 -3.73 -16.10 20.20
CA ASP A 129 -3.13 -16.97 19.20
C ASP A 129 -4.01 -16.96 17.93
N PRO A 130 -3.48 -16.54 16.76
CA PRO A 130 -4.21 -16.55 15.50
C PRO A 130 -4.77 -17.95 15.14
N SER A 131 -4.16 -19.03 15.63
CA SER A 131 -4.61 -20.40 15.44
C SER A 131 -5.96 -20.70 16.13
N ASP A 132 -6.30 -19.94 17.18
CA ASP A 132 -7.58 -20.08 17.88
C ASP A 132 -8.73 -19.33 17.18
N VAL A 133 -8.40 -18.43 16.24
CA VAL A 133 -9.38 -17.63 15.51
C VAL A 133 -10.08 -18.48 14.45
N LYS A 134 -11.31 -18.92 14.76
CA LYS A 134 -12.17 -19.67 13.84
C LYS A 134 -13.19 -18.76 13.17
N ILE A 135 -12.91 -18.37 11.94
CA ILE A 135 -13.83 -17.53 11.16
C ILE A 135 -15.04 -18.35 10.68
N PRO A 136 -16.29 -17.95 11.01
CA PRO A 136 -17.48 -18.69 10.59
C PRO A 136 -17.70 -18.74 9.08
N ALA A 137 -18.46 -19.75 8.63
CA ALA A 137 -18.72 -19.97 7.22
C ALA A 137 -19.41 -18.80 6.50
N SER A 138 -20.20 -18.01 7.25
CA SER A 138 -20.90 -16.80 6.80
C SER A 138 -19.98 -15.64 6.44
N TYR A 139 -18.68 -15.74 6.73
CA TYR A 139 -17.66 -14.76 6.38
C TYR A 139 -16.58 -15.35 5.45
N ASN A 140 -16.63 -16.65 5.12
CA ASN A 140 -15.66 -17.32 4.25
C ASN A 140 -16.31 -17.97 3.00
N LYS A 141 -16.32 -19.29 2.86
CA LYS A 141 -16.87 -20.08 1.75
C LYS A 141 -18.31 -19.71 1.39
N ASN A 142 -19.14 -19.35 2.37
CA ASN A 142 -20.53 -18.92 2.16
C ASN A 142 -20.72 -17.46 2.57
N SER A 143 -19.71 -16.62 2.29
CA SER A 143 -19.70 -15.25 2.79
C SER A 143 -20.90 -14.45 2.32
N LYS A 144 -21.48 -13.70 3.26
CA LYS A 144 -22.51 -12.69 3.00
C LYS A 144 -21.94 -11.28 2.92
N LEU A 145 -20.65 -11.10 3.19
CA LEU A 145 -19.98 -9.79 3.10
C LEU A 145 -19.89 -9.36 1.63
N THR A 146 -20.16 -8.09 1.40
CA THR A 146 -20.04 -7.47 0.07
C THR A 146 -19.42 -6.10 0.18
N ALA A 147 -18.68 -5.69 -0.85
CA ALA A 147 -18.15 -4.35 -1.01
C ALA A 147 -18.56 -3.80 -2.38
N GLU A 148 -18.89 -2.51 -2.43
CA GLU A 148 -19.16 -1.80 -3.68
C GLU A 148 -17.93 -0.98 -4.06
N ILE A 149 -17.18 -1.45 -5.06
CA ILE A 149 -15.94 -0.81 -5.50
C ILE A 149 -16.27 0.20 -6.61
N THR A 150 -15.80 1.43 -6.45
CA THR A 150 -16.10 2.53 -7.38
C THR A 150 -14.81 3.19 -7.87
N LYS A 151 -14.82 3.69 -9.11
CA LYS A 151 -13.63 4.33 -9.71
C LYS A 151 -13.21 5.60 -8.97
N ASP A 152 -14.18 6.39 -8.54
CA ASP A 152 -13.94 7.69 -7.91
C ASP A 152 -14.00 7.65 -6.37
N GLY A 153 -14.24 6.46 -5.80
CA GLY A 153 -14.37 6.28 -4.36
C GLY A 153 -13.04 5.96 -3.68
N LYS A 154 -12.99 6.20 -2.37
CA LYS A 154 -11.84 5.82 -1.53
C LYS A 154 -11.66 4.30 -1.42
N ASN A 155 -12.73 3.54 -1.67
CA ASN A 155 -12.80 2.09 -1.57
C ASN A 155 -12.20 1.54 -0.26
N THR A 156 -12.55 2.20 0.85
CA THR A 156 -12.21 1.77 2.20
C THR A 156 -13.38 0.97 2.79
N PHE A 157 -13.14 -0.28 3.17
CA PHE A 157 -14.18 -1.17 3.70
C PHE A 157 -13.72 -1.85 4.99
N ASP A 158 -14.47 -1.59 6.06
CA ASP A 158 -14.23 -2.20 7.35
C ASP A 158 -15.19 -3.37 7.57
N PHE A 159 -14.67 -4.49 8.05
CA PHE A 159 -15.42 -5.72 8.29
C PHE A 159 -15.36 -6.12 9.76
N LYS A 160 -16.51 -6.47 10.33
CA LYS A 160 -16.62 -7.02 11.68
C LYS A 160 -17.06 -8.46 11.57
N ILE A 161 -16.29 -9.35 12.17
CA ILE A 161 -16.52 -10.79 12.22
C ILE A 161 -16.91 -11.11 13.65
N GLU A 162 -18.03 -11.79 13.80
CA GLU A 162 -18.48 -12.34 15.08
C GLU A 162 -18.24 -13.85 15.04
N SER A 163 -17.81 -14.44 16.16
CA SER A 163 -17.54 -15.87 16.29
C SER A 163 -18.80 -16.73 16.38
N LYS A 164 -19.98 -16.13 16.57
CA LYS A 164 -21.27 -16.79 16.82
C LYS A 164 -22.34 -16.37 15.82
#